data_AF-A0A0B1TGE4-F1
#
_entry.id   AF-A0A0B1TGE4-F1
#
_cell.length_a   1.000
_cell.length_b   1.000
_cell.length_c   1.000
_cell.angle_alpha   90.00
_cell.angle_beta   90.00
_cell.angle_gamma   90.00
#
_symmetry.space_group_name_H-M   'P 1'
#
loop_
_entity.id
_entity.type
_entity.pdbx_description
1 polymer ?
#
loop_
_entity_poly.entity_id
_entity_poly.type
_entity_poly.pdbx_seq_one_letter_code
_entity_poly.pdbx_strand_id
1 'polypeptide(L)'
;MLRRARHYHDHGPRSEKHMPSFLKEVSSEARKEFFKIAHDRKSPRSEVQQRVKAWAEKQGGSVLKDLRNFDAKKKAHFAEIHRNVSLVISQLESAHAKVHKIVLDDSLSKQQMLFFGSLQRLQKKNGEQRKESENIKDTSLRGSASDASSSRDVLGVRSL
;
A
#
# COMPACT_ATOMS: atom_id res chain seq x y z
N MET A 1 22.78 -29.46 16.38
CA MET A 1 22.98 -28.11 15.79
C MET A 1 21.93 -27.88 14.70
N LEU A 2 20.89 -27.07 14.96
CA LEU A 2 19.85 -26.77 13.96
C LEU A 2 20.31 -25.59 13.08
N ARG A 3 20.65 -25.86 11.83
CA ARG A 3 20.93 -24.80 10.83
C ARG A 3 19.59 -24.18 10.41
N ARG A 4 19.33 -22.94 10.83
CA ARG A 4 18.23 -22.13 10.27
C ARG A 4 18.47 -21.95 8.77
N ALA A 5 17.55 -22.42 7.95
CA ALA A 5 17.50 -22.08 6.54
C ALA A 5 17.39 -20.56 6.42
N ARG A 6 18.39 -19.93 5.81
CA ARG A 6 18.30 -18.52 5.43
C ARG A 6 17.27 -18.44 4.30
N HIS A 7 16.07 -17.98 4.62
CA HIS A 7 15.12 -17.56 3.61
C HIS A 7 15.74 -16.38 2.86
N TYR A 8 16.36 -16.67 1.72
CA TYR A 8 16.56 -15.67 0.69
C TYR A 8 15.17 -15.36 0.16
N HIS A 9 14.67 -14.17 0.49
CA HIS A 9 13.64 -13.57 -0.34
C HIS A 9 14.30 -13.28 -1.67
N ASP A 10 14.25 -14.27 -2.57
CA ASP A 10 14.48 -14.03 -3.98
C ASP A 10 13.42 -13.03 -4.41
N HIS A 11 13.80 -11.76 -4.44
CA HIS A 11 13.05 -10.73 -5.13
C HIS A 11 13.21 -11.04 -6.61
N GLY A 12 12.45 -12.04 -7.08
CA GLY A 12 12.38 -12.39 -8.48
C GLY A 12 12.21 -11.14 -9.34
N PRO A 13 12.62 -11.18 -10.62
CA PRO A 13 12.68 -10.01 -11.48
C PRO A 13 11.41 -9.18 -11.31
N ARG A 14 11.57 -7.93 -10.84
CA ARG A 14 10.47 -7.02 -10.51
C ARG A 14 9.47 -7.07 -11.66
N SER A 15 8.34 -7.72 -11.44
CA SER A 15 7.42 -7.95 -12.55
C SER A 15 6.97 -6.60 -13.08
N GLU A 16 7.06 -6.44 -14.40
CA GLU A 16 6.72 -5.21 -15.13
C GLU A 16 5.32 -4.70 -14.74
N LYS A 17 4.44 -5.63 -14.32
CA LYS A 17 3.09 -5.39 -13.82
C LYS A 17 3.02 -4.43 -12.64
N HIS A 18 4.03 -4.41 -11.76
CA HIS A 18 4.06 -3.55 -10.57
C HIS A 18 5.00 -2.35 -10.73
N MET A 19 5.56 -2.15 -11.92
CA MET A 19 6.49 -1.06 -12.18
C MET A 19 5.73 0.26 -12.36
N PRO A 20 6.16 1.35 -11.69
CA PRO A 20 5.63 2.69 -11.95
C PRO A 20 5.68 3.05 -13.44
N SER A 21 4.68 3.79 -13.94
CA SER A 21 4.57 4.13 -15.37
C SER A 21 5.83 4.80 -15.92
N PHE A 22 6.40 5.74 -15.16
CA PHE A 22 7.62 6.47 -15.56
C PHE A 22 8.87 5.59 -15.72
N LEU A 23 8.83 4.33 -15.28
CA LEU A 23 9.93 3.37 -15.47
C LEU A 23 9.66 2.36 -16.59
N LYS A 24 8.45 2.30 -17.15
CA LYS A 24 8.14 1.35 -18.23
C LYS A 24 8.74 1.77 -19.57
N GLU A 25 8.74 3.08 -19.83
CA GLU A 25 9.17 3.66 -21.11
C GLU A 25 10.67 4.01 -21.16
N VAL A 26 11.43 3.75 -20.09
CA VAL A 26 12.86 4.07 -20.02
C VAL A 26 13.72 2.82 -20.24
N SER A 27 14.96 3.02 -20.70
CA SER A 27 15.90 1.93 -20.95
C SER A 27 16.18 1.10 -19.69
N SER A 28 16.66 -0.14 -19.87
CA SER A 28 17.07 -1.01 -18.76
C SER A 28 18.15 -0.36 -17.90
N GLU A 29 19.08 0.35 -18.54
CA GLU A 29 20.17 1.09 -17.94
C GLU A 29 19.62 2.25 -17.10
N ALA A 30 18.70 3.05 -17.65
CA ALA A 30 18.05 4.13 -16.92
C ALA A 30 17.26 3.62 -15.71
N ARG A 31 16.60 2.46 -15.81
CA ARG A 31 15.95 1.80 -14.65
C ARG A 31 16.95 1.42 -13.57
N LYS A 32 18.11 0.84 -13.95
CA LYS A 32 19.18 0.49 -13.00
C LYS A 32 19.71 1.73 -12.28
N GLU A 33 19.93 2.83 -13.00
CA GLU A 33 20.34 4.11 -12.42
C GLU A 33 19.31 4.65 -11.43
N PHE A 34 18.03 4.69 -11.81
CA PHE A 34 16.96 5.10 -10.93
C PHE A 34 16.98 4.31 -9.62
N PHE A 35 17.05 2.97 -9.71
CA PHE A 35 17.05 2.15 -8.51
C PHE A 35 18.31 2.32 -7.67
N LYS A 36 19.47 2.56 -8.28
CA LYS A 36 20.71 2.88 -7.55
C LYS A 36 20.57 4.17 -6.75
N ILE A 37 19.92 5.19 -7.30
CA ILE A 37 19.66 6.46 -6.60
C ILE A 37 18.58 6.25 -5.53
N ALA A 38 17.45 5.64 -5.88
CA ALA A 38 16.29 5.50 -5.00
C ALA A 38 16.53 4.58 -3.79
N HIS A 39 17.47 3.63 -3.90
CA HIS A 39 17.87 2.74 -2.80
C HIS A 39 19.10 3.24 -2.04
N ASP A 40 19.59 4.45 -2.31
CA ASP A 40 20.66 5.04 -1.52
C ASP A 40 20.17 5.29 -0.07
N ARG A 41 20.76 4.55 0.87
CA ARG A 41 20.44 4.63 2.30
C ARG A 41 21.39 5.54 3.08
N LYS A 42 22.46 6.02 2.43
CA LYS A 42 23.51 6.82 3.07
C LYS A 42 23.19 8.30 2.98
N SER A 43 22.65 8.72 1.83
CA SER A 43 22.38 10.14 1.55
C SER A 43 21.07 10.61 2.21
N PRO A 44 20.97 11.90 2.57
CA PRO A 44 19.72 12.51 3.03
C PRO A 44 18.59 12.33 2.00
N ARG A 45 17.35 12.16 2.48
CA ARG A 45 16.18 11.99 1.60
C ARG A 45 15.99 13.12 0.60
N SER A 46 16.28 14.36 1.00
CA SER A 46 16.21 15.54 0.14
C SER A 46 17.20 15.45 -1.02
N GLU A 47 18.42 14.98 -0.76
CA GLU A 47 19.44 14.78 -1.78
C GLU A 47 19.05 13.65 -2.74
N VAL A 48 18.54 12.52 -2.21
CA VAL A 48 18.02 11.43 -3.05
C VAL A 48 16.90 11.94 -3.96
N GLN A 49 15.97 12.74 -3.44
CA GLN A 49 14.90 13.34 -4.24
C GLN A 49 15.42 14.26 -5.34
N GLN A 50 16.40 15.11 -5.04
CA GLN A 50 17.03 15.98 -6.04
C GLN A 50 17.71 15.15 -7.14
N ARG A 51 18.43 14.09 -6.77
CA ARG A 51 19.09 13.18 -7.72
C ARG A 51 18.09 12.42 -8.59
N VAL A 52 16.96 11.96 -8.03
CA VAL A 52 15.89 11.32 -8.80
C VAL A 52 15.25 12.32 -9.77
N LYS A 53 15.01 13.57 -9.35
CA LYS A 53 14.48 14.62 -10.22
C LYS A 53 15.44 14.91 -11.38
N ALA A 54 16.73 15.09 -11.09
CA ALA A 54 17.76 15.31 -12.10
C ALA A 54 17.89 14.11 -13.06
N TRP A 55 17.75 12.87 -12.55
CA TRP A 55 17.68 11.69 -13.40
C TRP A 55 16.47 11.75 -14.34
N ALA A 56 15.28 12.10 -13.85
CA ALA A 56 14.08 12.15 -14.67
C ALA A 56 14.13 13.26 -15.73
N GLU A 57 14.72 14.42 -15.41
CA GLU A 57 14.97 15.50 -16.37
C GLU A 57 15.83 15.02 -17.55
N LYS A 58 16.80 14.13 -17.31
CA LYS A 58 17.63 13.53 -18.37
C LYS A 58 16.88 12.52 -19.24
N GLN A 59 15.86 11.83 -18.69
CA GLN A 59 15.06 10.87 -19.45
C GLN A 59 13.98 11.53 -20.32
N GLY A 60 13.65 12.80 -20.06
CA GLY A 60 12.73 13.59 -20.86
C GLY A 60 11.48 14.07 -20.12
N GLY A 61 10.71 14.94 -20.79
CA GLY A 61 9.57 15.64 -20.19
C GLY A 61 8.42 14.74 -19.73
N SER A 62 8.15 13.63 -20.44
CA SER A 62 7.10 12.66 -20.06
C SER A 62 7.44 11.93 -18.76
N VAL A 63 8.67 11.44 -18.63
CA VAL A 63 9.17 10.75 -17.43
C VAL A 63 9.14 11.70 -16.22
N LEU A 64 9.58 12.95 -16.39
CA LEU A 64 9.51 13.95 -15.34
C LEU A 64 8.08 14.24 -14.88
N LYS A 65 7.13 14.35 -15.81
CA LYS A 65 5.71 14.56 -15.51
C LYS A 65 5.14 13.38 -14.72
N ASP A 66 5.39 12.16 -15.16
CA ASP A 66 4.89 10.95 -14.52
C ASP A 66 5.51 10.73 -13.13
N LEU A 67 6.81 11.02 -12.97
CA LEU A 67 7.47 11.00 -11.67
C LEU A 67 6.80 11.98 -10.69
N ARG A 68 6.53 13.22 -11.13
CA ARG A 68 5.85 14.23 -10.28
C ARG A 68 4.45 13.77 -9.88
N ASN A 69 3.71 13.17 -10.81
CA ASN A 69 2.38 12.61 -10.52
C ASN A 69 2.46 11.46 -9.50
N PHE A 70 3.46 10.59 -9.65
CA PHE A 70 3.70 9.49 -8.72
C PHE A 70 4.03 10.03 -7.32
N ASP A 71 4.93 11.03 -7.21
CA ASP A 71 5.29 11.65 -5.95
C ASP A 71 4.11 12.36 -5.28
N ALA A 72 3.27 13.04 -6.05
CA ALA A 72 2.05 13.67 -5.54
C ALA A 72 1.06 12.65 -4.96
N LYS A 73 0.79 11.55 -5.70
CA LYS A 73 -0.08 10.46 -5.23
C LYS A 73 0.48 9.81 -3.97
N LYS A 74 1.79 9.55 -3.95
CA LYS A 74 2.48 9.00 -2.78
C LYS A 74 2.33 9.93 -1.56
N LYS A 75 2.56 11.24 -1.73
CA LYS A 75 2.41 12.22 -0.66
C LYS A 75 0.98 12.26 -0.11
N ALA A 76 -0.02 12.27 -0.99
CA ALA A 76 -1.42 12.26 -0.61
C ALA A 76 -1.78 10.99 0.20
N HIS A 77 -1.36 9.82 -0.29
CA HIS A 77 -1.59 8.55 0.40
C HIS A 77 -0.94 8.50 1.79
N PHE A 78 0.30 8.97 1.93
CA PHE A 78 0.93 9.06 3.26
C PHE A 78 0.22 10.06 4.17
N ALA A 79 -0.24 11.20 3.66
CA ALA A 79 -1.01 12.16 4.45
C ALA A 79 -2.32 11.55 4.97
N GLU A 80 -3.01 10.75 4.14
CA GLU A 80 -4.20 10.01 4.55
C GLU A 80 -3.89 8.98 5.65
N ILE A 81 -2.84 8.16 5.46
CA ILE A 81 -2.39 7.22 6.49
C ILE A 81 -2.09 7.95 7.79
N HIS A 82 -1.33 9.05 7.73
CA HIS A 82 -0.99 9.84 8.91
C HIS A 82 -2.24 10.36 9.62
N ARG A 83 -3.22 10.90 8.89
CA ARG A 83 -4.49 11.35 9.45
C ARG A 83 -5.22 10.20 10.17
N ASN A 84 -5.31 9.03 9.55
CA ASN A 84 -5.99 7.87 10.11
C ASN A 84 -5.29 7.37 11.37
N VAL A 85 -3.96 7.30 11.36
CA VAL A 85 -3.16 6.93 12.53
C VAL A 85 -3.33 7.94 13.67
N SER A 86 -3.28 9.24 13.37
CA SER A 86 -3.51 10.29 14.37
C SER A 86 -4.90 10.19 15.01
N LEU A 87 -5.94 9.88 14.22
CA LEU A 87 -7.28 9.67 14.73
C LEU A 87 -7.31 8.48 15.71
N VAL A 88 -6.73 7.34 15.34
CA VAL A 88 -6.67 6.15 16.21
C VAL A 88 -5.93 6.45 17.52
N ILE A 89 -4.78 7.15 17.45
CA ILE A 89 -4.01 7.53 18.65
C ILE A 89 -4.85 8.41 19.57
N SER A 90 -5.56 9.41 19.03
CA SER A 90 -6.42 10.31 19.84
C SER A 90 -7.56 9.57 20.55
N GLN A 91 -8.05 8.48 19.97
CA GLN A 91 -9.13 7.66 20.56
C GLN A 91 -8.61 6.64 21.58
N LEU A 92 -7.31 6.33 21.54
CA LEU A 92 -6.71 5.27 22.34
C LEU A 92 -6.80 5.55 23.84
N GLU A 93 -6.55 6.79 24.27
CA GLU A 93 -6.63 7.17 25.69
C GLU A 93 -8.04 6.98 26.25
N SER A 94 -9.07 7.43 25.52
CA SER A 94 -10.46 7.26 25.91
C SER A 94 -10.87 5.78 25.96
N ALA A 95 -10.46 5.01 24.94
CA ALA A 95 -10.72 3.57 24.92
C ALA A 95 -10.04 2.86 26.10
N HIS A 96 -8.78 3.20 26.39
CA HIS A 96 -8.04 2.67 27.52
C HIS A 96 -8.73 3.00 28.85
N ALA A 97 -9.13 4.26 29.07
CA ALA A 97 -9.83 4.68 30.29
C ALA A 97 -11.14 3.91 30.50
N LYS A 98 -11.93 3.68 29.43
CA LYS A 98 -13.18 2.91 29.50
C LYS A 98 -12.93 1.45 29.87
N VAL A 99 -11.95 0.80 29.22
CA VAL A 99 -11.58 -0.59 29.54
C VAL A 99 -11.09 -0.69 30.97
N HIS A 100 -10.20 0.21 31.39
CA HIS A 100 -9.65 0.24 32.74
C HIS A 100 -10.74 0.42 33.81
N LYS A 101 -11.69 1.34 33.58
CA LYS A 101 -12.83 1.56 34.48
C LYS A 101 -13.68 0.29 34.63
N ILE A 102 -13.94 -0.44 33.56
CA ILE A 102 -14.75 -1.67 33.61
C ILE A 102 -14.00 -2.80 34.32
N VAL A 103 -12.70 -2.94 34.09
CA VAL A 103 -11.90 -4.02 34.70
C VAL A 103 -11.73 -3.84 36.21
N LEU A 104 -11.68 -2.61 36.69
CA LEU A 104 -11.50 -2.30 38.11
C LEU A 104 -12.80 -2.01 38.86
N ASP A 105 -13.96 -2.15 38.21
CA ASP A 105 -15.24 -1.92 38.85
C ASP A 105 -15.70 -3.20 39.57
N ASP A 106 -15.34 -3.30 40.85
CA ASP A 106 -15.71 -4.41 41.74
C ASP A 106 -17.24 -4.52 41.98
N SER A 107 -18.02 -3.51 41.57
CA SER A 107 -19.49 -3.56 41.63
C SER A 107 -20.12 -4.31 40.45
N LEU A 108 -19.35 -4.59 39.40
CA LEU A 108 -19.84 -5.35 38.25
C LEU A 108 -20.06 -6.82 38.59
N SER A 109 -21.22 -7.35 38.20
CA SER A 109 -21.49 -8.77 38.36
C SER A 109 -20.65 -9.61 37.40
N LYS A 110 -20.38 -10.88 37.76
CA LYS A 110 -19.74 -11.86 36.85
C LYS A 110 -20.43 -11.93 35.47
N GLN A 111 -21.76 -11.72 35.44
CA GLN A 111 -22.54 -11.73 34.21
C GLN A 111 -22.25 -10.49 33.33
N GLN A 112 -22.08 -9.32 33.93
CA GLN A 112 -21.69 -8.10 33.21
C GLN A 112 -20.27 -8.20 32.64
N MET A 113 -19.35 -8.80 33.39
CA MET A 113 -17.98 -9.04 32.95
C MET A 113 -17.91 -10.06 31.77
N LEU A 114 -18.71 -11.14 31.82
CA LEU A 114 -18.84 -12.09 30.70
C LEU A 114 -19.46 -11.46 29.45
N PHE A 115 -20.45 -10.57 29.63
CA PHE A 115 -21.05 -9.81 28.54
C PHE A 115 -20.01 -8.88 27.88
N PHE A 116 -19.22 -8.16 28.69
CA PHE A 116 -18.14 -7.32 28.19
C PHE A 116 -17.08 -8.11 27.39
N GLY A 117 -16.63 -9.25 27.93
CA GLY A 117 -15.71 -10.14 27.21
C GLY A 117 -16.30 -10.66 25.88
N SER A 118 -17.61 -10.87 25.82
CA SER A 118 -18.32 -11.28 24.61
C SER A 118 -18.40 -10.17 23.58
N LEU A 119 -18.65 -8.93 24.00
CA LEU A 119 -18.61 -7.74 23.15
C LEU A 119 -17.21 -7.50 22.56
N GLN A 120 -16.14 -7.63 23.35
CA GLN A 120 -14.77 -7.51 22.85
C GLN A 120 -14.45 -8.54 21.76
N ARG A 121 -14.88 -9.80 21.94
CA ARG A 121 -14.72 -10.85 20.93
C ARG A 121 -15.48 -10.54 19.63
N LEU A 122 -16.68 -9.97 19.72
CA LEU A 122 -17.47 -9.56 18.54
C LEU A 122 -16.81 -8.39 17.79
N GLN A 123 -16.31 -7.39 18.51
CA GLN A 123 -15.59 -6.27 17.89
C GLN A 123 -14.31 -6.75 17.17
N LYS A 124 -13.58 -7.71 17.74
CA LYS A 124 -12.41 -8.33 17.09
C LYS A 124 -12.80 -9.04 15.78
N LYS A 125 -13.84 -9.87 15.80
CA LYS A 125 -14.35 -10.58 14.61
C LYS A 125 -14.82 -9.60 13.51
N ASN A 126 -15.52 -8.53 13.89
CA ASN A 126 -15.96 -7.51 12.93
C ASN A 126 -14.78 -6.76 12.29
N GLY A 127 -13.70 -6.53 13.05
CA GLY A 127 -12.47 -5.96 12.52
C GLY A 127 -11.75 -6.88 11.52
N GLU A 128 -11.76 -8.19 11.76
CA GLU A 128 -11.19 -9.20 10.85
C GLU A 128 -12.00 -9.28 9.54
N GLN A 129 -13.33 -9.29 9.60
CA GLN A 129 -14.18 -9.29 8.41
C GLN A 129 -14.08 -7.99 7.60
N ARG A 130 -13.90 -6.83 8.24
CA ARG A 130 -13.67 -5.57 7.52
C ARG A 130 -12.38 -5.62 6.69
N LYS A 131 -11.29 -6.13 7.26
CA LYS A 131 -10.02 -6.31 6.53
C LYS A 131 -10.16 -7.27 5.35
N GLU A 132 -10.96 -8.32 5.50
CA GLU A 132 -11.27 -9.25 4.41
C GLU A 132 -12.09 -8.57 3.30
N SER A 133 -13.08 -7.75 3.67
CA SER A 133 -13.90 -7.00 2.71
C SER A 133 -13.15 -5.88 1.97
N GLU A 134 -12.15 -5.25 2.61
CA GLU A 134 -11.28 -4.26 1.96
C GLU A 134 -10.31 -4.93 0.97
N ASN A 135 -9.76 -6.10 1.34
CA ASN A 135 -8.91 -6.90 0.46
C ASN A 135 -9.65 -7.41 -0.81
N ILE A 136 -10.95 -7.71 -0.69
CA ILE A 136 -11.79 -8.11 -1.84
C ILE A 136 -12.05 -6.91 -2.79
N LYS A 137 -12.15 -5.68 -2.27
CA LYS A 137 -12.34 -4.48 -3.09
C LYS A 137 -11.07 -4.09 -3.84
N ASP A 138 -9.90 -4.21 -3.21
CA ASP A 138 -8.61 -3.96 -3.85
C ASP A 138 -8.27 -4.98 -4.95
N THR A 139 -8.73 -6.22 -4.83
CA THR A 139 -8.60 -7.24 -5.88
C THR A 139 -9.60 -7.04 -7.03
N SER A 140 -10.82 -6.56 -6.74
CA SER A 140 -11.84 -6.24 -7.75
C SER A 140 -11.46 -5.03 -8.62
N LEU A 141 -10.93 -3.95 -8.04
CA LEU A 141 -10.44 -2.77 -8.79
C LEU A 141 -9.22 -3.09 -9.69
N ARG A 142 -8.51 -4.20 -9.40
CA ARG A 142 -7.38 -4.67 -10.21
C ARG A 142 -7.82 -5.57 -11.39
N GLY A 143 -9.03 -6.15 -11.34
CA GLY A 143 -9.59 -7.01 -12.38
C GLY A 143 -10.38 -6.27 -13.46
N SER A 144 -10.98 -5.11 -13.15
CA SER A 144 -11.79 -4.36 -14.13
C SER A 144 -10.99 -3.58 -15.19
N ALA A 145 -9.66 -3.52 -15.08
CA ALA A 145 -8.80 -2.91 -16.10
C ALA A 145 -8.38 -3.87 -17.24
N SER A 146 -8.68 -5.17 -17.12
CA SER A 146 -8.28 -6.19 -18.11
C SER A 146 -9.36 -6.52 -19.15
N ASP A 147 -10.63 -6.16 -18.95
CA ASP A 147 -11.72 -6.60 -19.83
C ASP A 147 -12.23 -5.53 -20.82
N ALA A 148 -11.68 -4.32 -20.82
CA ALA A 148 -12.12 -3.26 -21.72
C ALA A 148 -11.45 -3.26 -23.11
N SER A 149 -10.60 -4.24 -23.45
CA SER A 149 -9.88 -4.25 -24.74
C SER A 149 -10.15 -5.46 -25.65
N SER A 150 -11.12 -6.32 -25.34
CA SER A 150 -11.46 -7.47 -26.18
C SER A 150 -12.92 -7.45 -26.63
N SER A 151 -13.36 -6.35 -27.25
CA SER A 151 -14.55 -6.36 -28.10
C SER A 151 -14.64 -5.07 -28.90
N ARG A 152 -13.98 -5.04 -30.06
CA ARG A 152 -14.43 -4.30 -31.25
C ARG A 152 -13.62 -4.74 -32.47
N ASP A 153 -14.36 -5.36 -33.39
CA ASP A 153 -14.17 -5.34 -34.84
C ASP A 153 -13.15 -6.31 -35.46
N VAL A 154 -13.53 -7.59 -35.44
CA VAL A 154 -13.24 -8.53 -36.53
C VAL A 154 -14.54 -8.78 -37.29
N LEU A 155 -14.86 -7.94 -38.28
CA LEU A 155 -15.79 -8.32 -39.36
C LEU A 155 -15.49 -7.54 -40.65
N GLY A 156 -15.05 -8.25 -41.68
CA GLY A 156 -15.46 -7.97 -43.06
C GLY A 156 -14.38 -7.45 -44.02
N VAL A 157 -13.54 -8.34 -44.54
CA VAL A 157 -13.01 -8.17 -45.91
C VAL A 157 -13.30 -9.44 -46.70
N ARG A 158 -14.36 -9.37 -47.52
CA ARG A 158 -14.63 -10.24 -48.65
C ARG A 158 -14.81 -9.31 -49.85
N SER A 159 -13.94 -9.42 -50.86
CA SER A 159 -14.35 -9.72 -52.23
C SER A 159 -13.14 -9.77 -53.15
N LEU A 160 -13.32 -10.64 -54.15
CA LEU A 160 -12.45 -11.01 -55.27
C LEU A 160 -12.02 -9.81 -56.13
#